data_AF-A0A958G8L3-F1
#
_entry.id   AF-A0A958G8L3-F1
#
_cell.length_a   1.000
_cell.length_b   1.000
_cell.length_c   1.000
_cell.angle_alpha   90.00
_cell.angle_beta   90.00
_cell.angle_gamma   90.00
#
_symmetry.space_group_name_H-M   'P 1'
#
loop_
_entity.id
_entity.type
_entity.pdbx_description
1 polymer ?
#
loop_
_entity_poly.entity_id
_entity_poly.type
_entity_poly.pdbx_seq_one_letter_code
_entity_poly.pdbx_strand_id
1 'polypeptide(L)' 'AIRERLLQIRGVGEWTADYVLMKCFRHPAALPAGDAGLQNALKTRLQLSVKPSPAQIREMFAAWKGWEAYTTFYLWRSLI' A
#
# COMPACT_ATOMS: atom_id res chain seq x y z
N ALA A 1 -13.75 -10.44 2.11
CA ALA A 1 -14.96 -9.98 2.83
C ALA A 1 -15.09 -8.44 2.87
N ILE A 2 -14.37 -7.71 3.75
CA ILE A 2 -14.57 -6.24 3.88
C ILE A 2 -14.10 -5.49 2.63
N ARG A 3 -12.90 -5.83 2.11
CA ARG A 3 -12.34 -5.22 0.90
C ARG A 3 -13.29 -5.30 -0.29
N GLU A 4 -13.81 -6.49 -0.57
CA GLU A 4 -14.74 -6.73 -1.69
C GLU A 4 -16.00 -5.88 -1.55
N ARG A 5 -16.54 -5.76 -0.32
CA ARG A 5 -17.70 -4.90 -0.05
C ARG A 5 -17.40 -3.42 -0.30
N LEU A 6 -16.21 -2.94 0.08
CA LEU A 6 -15.79 -1.56 -0.20
C LEU A 6 -15.73 -1.32 -1.72
N LEU A 7 -15.18 -2.26 -2.49
CA LEU A 7 -15.06 -2.15 -3.95
C LEU A 7 -16.41 -2.17 -4.69
N GLN A 8 -17.49 -2.63 -4.07
CA GLN A 8 -18.84 -2.53 -4.66
C GLN A 8 -19.42 -1.12 -4.57
N ILE A 9 -18.82 -0.21 -3.78
CA ILE A 9 -19.29 1.15 -3.64
C ILE A 9 -18.80 1.97 -4.83
N ARG A 10 -19.72 2.57 -5.59
CA ARG A 10 -19.39 3.45 -6.72
C ARG A 10 -18.43 4.55 -6.28
N GLY A 11 -17.28 4.65 -6.95
CA GLY A 11 -16.23 5.63 -6.66
C GLY A 11 -15.15 5.14 -5.69
N VAL A 12 -15.28 3.96 -5.11
CA VAL A 12 -14.25 3.34 -4.26
C VAL A 12 -13.39 2.39 -5.09
N GLY A 13 -12.15 2.82 -5.37
CA GLY A 13 -11.15 1.99 -6.04
C GLY A 13 -10.27 1.19 -5.05
N GLU A 14 -9.38 0.37 -5.61
CA GLU A 14 -8.39 -0.46 -4.88
C GLU A 14 -7.63 0.36 -3.82
N TRP A 15 -7.11 1.53 -4.20
CA TRP A 15 -6.35 2.40 -3.31
C TRP A 15 -7.19 2.84 -2.11
N THR A 16 -8.41 3.33 -2.35
CA THR A 16 -9.30 3.80 -1.28
C THR A 16 -9.70 2.66 -0.35
N ALA A 17 -10.00 1.48 -0.90
CA ALA A 17 -10.34 0.31 -0.11
C ALA A 17 -9.19 -0.09 0.83
N ASP A 18 -7.96 -0.16 0.32
CA ASP A 18 -6.79 -0.52 1.13
C ASP A 18 -6.45 0.57 2.15
N TYR A 19 -6.61 1.86 1.80
CA TYR A 19 -6.43 2.96 2.73
C TYR A 19 -7.41 2.89 3.92
N VAL A 20 -8.69 2.64 3.64
CA VAL A 20 -9.74 2.48 4.66
C VAL A 20 -9.46 1.26 5.54
N LEU A 21 -9.08 0.12 4.94
CA LEU A 21 -8.70 -1.08 5.69
C LEU A 21 -7.53 -0.79 6.65
N MET A 22 -6.53 -0.04 6.19
CA MET A 22 -5.39 0.34 7.02
C MET A 22 -5.77 1.29 8.16
N LYS A 23 -6.48 2.40 7.88
CA LYS A 23 -6.71 3.47 8.86
C LYS A 23 -7.93 3.25 9.75
N CYS A 24 -9.02 2.73 9.20
CA CYS A 24 -10.28 2.56 9.92
C CYS A 24 -10.38 1.17 10.57
N PHE A 25 -9.99 0.12 9.84
CA PHE A 25 -10.09 -1.26 10.32
C PHE A 25 -8.80 -1.79 10.94
N ARG A 26 -7.72 -1.01 10.92
CA ARG A 26 -6.39 -1.40 11.44
C ARG A 26 -5.92 -2.73 10.87
N HIS A 27 -6.27 -3.00 9.61
CA HIS A 27 -5.97 -4.27 8.96
C HIS A 27 -4.46 -4.33 8.62
N PRO A 28 -3.68 -5.23 9.23
CA PRO A 28 -2.22 -5.20 9.15
C PRO A 28 -1.68 -5.50 7.74
N ALA A 29 -2.39 -6.31 6.97
CA ALA A 29 -2.02 -6.64 5.59
C ALA A 29 -2.61 -5.69 4.52
N ALA A 30 -3.16 -4.54 4.93
CA ALA A 30 -3.64 -3.56 3.96
C ALA A 30 -2.46 -2.89 3.26
N LEU A 31 -2.45 -2.92 1.92
CA LEU A 31 -1.34 -2.44 1.10
C LEU A 31 -1.86 -1.64 -0.10
N PRO A 32 -1.84 -0.30 -0.05
CA PRO A 32 -2.21 0.54 -1.19
C PRO A 32 -1.07 0.54 -2.23
N ALA A 33 -0.84 -0.59 -2.91
CA ALA A 33 0.30 -0.78 -3.83
C ALA A 33 0.30 0.19 -5.04
N GLY A 34 -0.86 0.77 -5.36
CA GLY A 34 -0.98 1.81 -6.39
C GLY A 34 -0.62 3.22 -5.92
N ASP A 35 -0.22 3.40 -4.65
CA ASP A 35 0.06 4.71 -4.08
C ASP A 35 1.34 5.33 -4.66
N ALA A 36 1.22 6.54 -5.22
CA ALA A 36 2.34 7.24 -5.82
C ALA A 36 3.41 7.65 -4.79
N GLY A 37 3.00 7.94 -3.55
CA GLY A 37 3.91 8.24 -2.44
C GLY A 37 4.73 7.02 -2.05
N LEU A 38 4.10 5.86 -1.87
CA LEU A 38 4.73 4.58 -1.59
C LEU A 38 5.72 4.20 -2.69
N GLN A 39 5.33 4.32 -3.95
CA GLN A 39 6.20 4.09 -5.10
C GLN A 39 7.44 5.00 -5.08
N ASN A 40 7.25 6.30 -4.77
CA ASN A 40 8.35 7.24 -4.65
C ASN A 40 9.28 6.90 -3.47
N ALA A 41 8.71 6.56 -2.31
CA ALA A 41 9.46 6.19 -1.12
C ALA A 41 10.33 4.96 -1.39
N LEU A 42 9.76 3.92 -2.01
CA LEU A 42 10.49 2.72 -2.39
C LEU A 42 11.58 3.02 -3.42
N LYS A 43 11.28 3.80 -4.46
CA LYS A 43 12.27 4.21 -5.45
C LYS A 43 13.48 4.87 -4.78
N THR A 44 13.24 5.85 -3.90
CA THR A 44 14.31 6.60 -3.23
C THR A 44 15.07 5.73 -2.22
N ARG A 45 14.36 4.97 -1.37
CA ARG A 45 14.98 4.18 -0.29
C ARG A 45 15.77 2.99 -0.80
N LEU A 46 15.33 2.38 -1.90
CA LEU A 46 16.00 1.24 -2.54
C LEU A 46 16.87 1.66 -3.73
N GLN A 47 17.02 2.96 -3.99
CA GLN A 47 17.82 3.52 -5.08
C GLN A 47 17.47 2.91 -6.46
N LEU A 48 16.18 2.69 -6.70
CA LEU A 48 15.70 2.10 -7.95
C LEU A 48 15.76 3.13 -9.08
N SER A 49 16.13 2.67 -10.29
CA SER A 49 16.15 3.52 -11.49
C SER A 49 14.75 4.04 -11.85
N VAL A 50 13.73 3.21 -11.66
CA VAL A 50 12.32 3.51 -11.97
C VAL A 50 11.42 3.23 -10.77
N LYS A 51 10.21 3.81 -10.77
CA LYS A 51 9.20 3.51 -9.74
C LYS A 51 8.76 2.05 -9.88
N PRO A 52 8.69 1.28 -8.79
CA PRO A 52 8.19 -0.08 -8.86
C PRO A 52 6.69 -0.07 -9.19
N SER A 53 6.25 -1.03 -10.00
CA SER A 53 4.85 -1.23 -10.32
C SER A 53 4.07 -1.77 -9.11
N PRO A 54 2.73 -1.66 -9.08
CA PRO A 54 1.92 -2.25 -8.02
C PRO A 54 2.13 -3.76 -7.85
N ALA A 55 2.40 -4.48 -8.95
CA ALA A 55 2.71 -5.91 -8.90
C ALA A 55 4.07 -6.16 -8.19
N GLN A 56 5.10 -5.41 -8.56
CA GLN A 56 6.42 -5.50 -7.91
C GLN A 56 6.34 -5.14 -6.43
N ILE A 57 5.55 -4.13 -6.05
CA ILE A 57 5.34 -3.77 -4.64
C ILE A 57 4.70 -4.94 -3.89
N ARG A 58 3.67 -5.60 -4.45
CA ARG A 58 3.06 -6.78 -3.81
C ARG A 58 4.05 -7.92 -3.62
N GLU A 59 4.94 -8.16 -4.59
CA GLU A 59 6.01 -9.16 -4.47
C GLU A 59 7.02 -8.79 -3.39
N MET A 60 7.48 -7.54 -3.35
CA MET A 60 8.42 -7.04 -2.32
C MET A 60 7.85 -7.23 -0.91
N PHE A 61 6.55 -6.98 -0.73
CA PHE A 61 5.86 -7.07 0.55
C PHE A 61 5.43 -8.50 0.92
N ALA A 62 5.50 -9.47 0.01
CA ALA A 62 5.11 -10.86 0.29
C ALA A 62 5.91 -11.49 1.44
N ALA A 63 7.17 -11.07 1.63
CA ALA A 63 8.02 -11.53 2.74
C ALA A 63 7.65 -10.88 4.10
N TRP A 64 6.81 -9.84 4.10
CA TRP A 64 6.47 -9.00 5.24
C TRP A 64 5.01 -9.17 5.67
N LYS A 65 4.47 -10.37 5.47
CA LYS A 65 3.06 -10.68 5.73
C LYS A 65 2.65 -10.31 7.16
N GLY A 66 1.61 -9.49 7.28
CA GLY A 66 1.12 -8.93 8.55
C GLY A 66 1.79 -7.63 8.98
N TRP A 67 2.74 -7.10 8.21
CA TRP A 67 3.43 -5.84 8.49
C TRP A 67 3.29 -4.81 7.37
N GLU A 68 2.54 -5.11 6.31
CA GLU A 68 2.45 -4.30 5.10
C GLU A 68 1.94 -2.89 5.39
N ALA A 69 0.88 -2.77 6.19
CA ALA A 69 0.31 -1.48 6.59
C ALA A 69 1.31 -0.65 7.42
N TYR A 70 2.05 -1.32 8.31
CA TYR A 70 3.05 -0.66 9.15
C TYR A 70 4.22 -0.16 8.32
N THR A 71 4.78 -1.01 7.45
CA THR A 71 5.85 -0.63 6.53
C THR A 71 5.41 0.50 5.60
N THR A 72 4.20 0.44 5.05
CA THR A 72 3.62 1.52 4.23
C THR A 72 3.60 2.84 4.98
N PHE A 73 3.14 2.83 6.24
CA PHE A 73 3.10 4.03 7.07
C PHE A 73 4.48 4.64 7.30
N TYR A 74 5.51 3.83 7.57
CA TYR A 74 6.88 4.33 7.75
C TYR A 74 7.48 4.84 6.44
N LEU A 75 7.20 4.19 5.31
CA LEU A 75 7.64 4.66 4.01
C LEU A 75 7.04 6.03 3.66
N TRP A 76 5.76 6.27 3.98
CA TRP A 76 5.16 7.59 3.84
C TRP A 76 5.82 8.65 4.72
N ARG A 77 6.12 8.33 5.98
CA ARG A 77 6.84 9.26 6.87
C ARG A 77 8.24 9.60 6.36
N SER A 78 8.82 8.72 5.54
CA SER A 78 10.16 8.87 4.99
C SER A 78 10.24 9.88 3.84
N LEU A 79 9.09 10.40 3.37
CA LEU A 79 8.94 11.40 2.31
C LEU A 79 8.92 12.85 2.83
N ILE A 80 8.89 13.03 4.15
CA ILE A 80 8.97 14.32 4.85
C ILE A 80 10.42 14.53 5.26
#